data_AF-A0A2E9IT29-F1
#
_entry.id   AF-A0A2E9IT29-F1
#
_cell.length_a   1.000
_cell.length_b   1.000
_cell.length_c   1.000
_cell.angle_alpha   90.00
_cell.angle_beta   90.00
_cell.angle_gamma   90.00
#
_symmetry.space_group_name_H-M   'P 1'
#
loop_
_entity.id
_entity.type
_entity.pdbx_description
1 polymer ?
#
loop_
_entity_poly.entity_id
_entity_poly.type
_entity_poly.pdbx_seq_one_letter_code
_entity_poly.pdbx_strand_id
1 'polypeptide(L)'
;MPEHLRLLDIQIGTDLAYADLDLDFENPAYNGISGIDQNSNMLGIAAVDLLMSGIQRNENGVPKIPLTIQVEGSWQDRGSTPNKK
;
A
#
# COMPACT_ATOMS: atom_id res chain seq x y z
N MET A 1 -2.35 14.32 5.41
CA MET A 1 -3.25 14.92 4.40
C MET A 1 -2.42 15.78 3.46
N PRO A 2 -2.61 15.73 2.14
CA PRO A 2 -1.96 16.67 1.22
C PRO A 2 -2.14 18.12 1.69
N GLU A 3 -1.06 18.90 1.77
CA GLU A 3 -1.07 20.29 2.27
C GLU A 3 -2.08 21.17 1.52
N HIS A 4 -2.18 21.01 0.21
CA HIS A 4 -3.08 21.82 -0.61
C HIS A 4 -4.57 21.63 -0.28
N LEU A 5 -4.97 20.47 0.27
CA LEU A 5 -6.36 20.24 0.72
C LEU A 5 -6.66 20.92 2.05
N ARG A 6 -5.64 21.14 2.90
CA ARG A 6 -5.79 21.85 4.18
C ARG A 6 -6.02 23.35 4.02
N LEU A 7 -5.67 23.89 2.85
CA LEU A 7 -5.86 25.31 2.53
C LEU A 7 -7.27 25.62 2.02
N LEU A 8 -8.07 24.58 1.80
CA LEU A 8 -9.45 24.71 1.37
C LEU A 8 -10.37 24.66 2.60
N ASP A 9 -11.40 25.48 2.61
CA ASP A 9 -12.46 25.46 3.63
C ASP A 9 -13.45 24.31 3.34
N ILE A 10 -12.94 23.07 3.34
CA ILE A 10 -13.69 21.84 3.05
C ILE A 10 -13.45 20.80 4.15
N GLN A 11 -14.49 20.09 4.57
CA GLN A 11 -14.39 19.01 5.52
C GLN A 11 -14.14 17.68 4.82
N ILE A 12 -12.93 17.13 4.97
CA ILE A 12 -12.59 15.82 4.39
C ILE A 12 -13.38 14.70 5.07
N GLY A 13 -13.79 13.70 4.27
CA GLY A 13 -14.67 12.60 4.68
C GLY A 13 -16.16 12.96 4.68
N THR A 14 -16.50 14.25 4.54
CA THR A 14 -17.88 14.76 4.48
C THR A 14 -18.14 15.48 3.16
N ASP A 15 -17.43 16.59 2.92
CA ASP A 15 -17.56 17.42 1.71
C ASP A 15 -16.71 16.88 0.55
N LEU A 16 -15.55 16.30 0.87
CA LEU A 16 -14.66 15.66 -0.09
C LEU A 16 -14.14 14.34 0.47
N ALA A 17 -14.38 13.26 -0.25
CA ALA A 17 -13.73 11.97 0.01
C ALA A 17 -12.30 11.99 -0.54
N TYR A 18 -11.33 11.59 0.28
CA TYR A 18 -9.94 11.41 -0.13
C TYR A 18 -9.48 10.00 0.24
N ALA A 19 -8.81 9.33 -0.69
CA ALA A 19 -8.16 8.05 -0.45
C ALA A 19 -6.76 8.07 -1.07
N ASP A 20 -5.80 7.46 -0.37
CA ASP A 20 -4.44 7.29 -0.87
C ASP A 20 -4.19 5.83 -1.30
N LEU A 21 -3.39 5.65 -2.36
CA LEU A 21 -3.04 4.33 -2.86
C LEU A 21 -1.91 3.69 -2.04
N ASP A 22 -1.05 4.50 -1.41
CA ASP A 22 0.14 4.00 -0.71
C ASP A 22 0.21 4.61 0.69
N LEU A 23 -0.47 3.95 1.62
CA LEU A 23 -0.46 4.38 3.02
C LEU A 23 0.89 4.05 3.67
N ASP A 24 1.64 5.08 4.01
CA ASP A 24 2.82 4.96 4.86
C ASP A 24 2.43 5.16 6.33
N PHE A 25 2.31 4.05 7.07
CA PHE A 25 1.94 4.09 8.49
C PHE A 25 3.05 4.59 9.41
N GLU A 26 4.30 4.63 8.96
CA GLU A 26 5.40 5.20 9.74
C GLU A 26 5.43 6.72 9.62
N ASN A 27 4.81 7.27 8.57
CA ASN A 27 4.69 8.70 8.35
C ASN A 27 3.40 9.27 8.97
N PRO A 28 3.50 10.12 10.02
CA PRO A 28 2.34 10.71 10.68
C PRO A 28 1.45 11.55 9.76
N ALA A 29 1.95 12.00 8.60
CA ALA A 29 1.15 12.71 7.61
C ALA A 29 0.00 11.85 7.06
N TYR A 30 0.05 10.52 7.17
CA TYR A 30 -1.00 9.60 6.74
C TYR A 30 -2.03 9.28 7.84
N ASN A 31 -1.85 9.83 9.05
CA ASN A 31 -2.85 9.68 10.10
C ASN A 31 -4.19 10.27 9.66
N GLY A 32 -5.27 9.49 9.82
CA GLY A 32 -6.62 9.87 9.41
C GLY A 32 -6.89 9.78 7.90
N ILE A 33 -5.95 9.29 7.09
CA ILE A 33 -6.16 9.05 5.66
C ILE A 33 -6.59 7.61 5.44
N SER A 34 -7.78 7.43 4.88
CA SER A 34 -8.25 6.16 4.34
C SER A 34 -7.51 5.83 3.05
N GLY A 35 -7.31 4.55 2.75
CA GLY A 35 -6.52 4.15 1.58
C GLY A 35 -6.14 2.68 1.57
N ILE A 36 -5.14 2.34 0.77
CA ILE A 36 -4.60 0.99 0.68
C ILE A 36 -3.29 0.88 1.46
N ASP A 37 -3.25 -0.05 2.43
CA ASP A 37 -2.00 -0.64 2.87
C ASP A 37 -1.58 -1.68 1.83
N GLN A 38 -0.54 -1.37 1.07
CA GLN A 38 -0.05 -2.25 0.01
C GLN A 38 0.67 -3.50 0.52
N ASN A 39 0.87 -3.64 1.85
CA ASN A 39 1.68 -4.69 2.44
C ASN A 39 3.12 -4.70 1.89
N SER A 40 3.70 -3.52 1.63
CA SER A 40 5.01 -3.34 0.97
C SER A 40 6.15 -4.10 1.66
N ASN A 41 6.10 -4.23 2.99
CA ASN A 41 7.07 -5.05 3.74
C ASN A 41 6.93 -6.55 3.40
N MET A 42 5.70 -7.09 3.41
CA MET A 42 5.44 -8.47 3.02
C MET A 42 5.80 -8.73 1.55
N LEU A 43 5.56 -7.76 0.66
CA LEU A 43 5.98 -7.82 -0.74
C LEU A 43 7.51 -7.95 -0.86
N GLY A 44 8.26 -7.17 -0.07
CA GLY A 44 9.71 -7.27 0.01
C GLY A 44 10.18 -8.64 0.51
N ILE A 45 9.55 -9.18 1.57
CA ILE A 45 9.82 -10.53 2.09
C ILE A 45 9.59 -11.57 0.99
N ALA A 46 8.43 -11.54 0.33
CA ALA A 46 8.09 -12.47 -0.74
C ALA A 46 9.08 -12.41 -1.92
N ALA A 47 9.58 -11.22 -2.26
CA ALA A 47 10.59 -11.05 -3.31
C ALA A 47 11.93 -11.70 -2.92
N VAL A 48 12.38 -11.52 -1.67
CA VAL A 48 13.60 -12.14 -1.16
C VAL A 48 13.47 -13.66 -1.09
N ASP A 49 12.34 -14.17 -0.60
CA ASP A 49 12.07 -15.60 -0.52
C ASP A 49 12.05 -16.26 -1.91
N LEU A 50 11.47 -15.59 -2.91
CA LEU A 50 11.46 -16.05 -4.30
C LEU A 50 12.89 -16.16 -4.86
N LEU A 51 13.74 -15.16 -4.60
CA LEU A 51 15.14 -15.17 -5.01
C LEU A 51 15.92 -16.29 -4.31
N MET A 52 15.75 -16.43 -3.00
CA MET A 52 16.44 -17.45 -2.20
C MET A 52 16.07 -18.87 -2.63
N SER A 53 14.79 -19.09 -2.96
CA SER A 53 14.31 -20.36 -3.49
C SER A 53 15.02 -20.75 -4.79
N GLY A 54 15.29 -19.80 -5.69
CA GLY A 54 16.05 -20.05 -6.91
C GLY A 54 17.52 -20.40 -6.64
N ILE A 55 18.17 -19.62 -5.77
CA ILE A 55 19.58 -19.85 -5.39
C ILE A 55 19.77 -21.24 -4.77
N GLN A 56 18.88 -21.68 -3.89
CA GLN A 56 18.94 -23.02 -3.28
C GLN A 56 18.80 -24.16 -4.30
N ARG A 57 18.14 -23.91 -5.44
CA ARG A 57 18.05 -24.86 -6.57
C ARG A 57 19.19 -24.72 -7.59
N ASN A 58 20.20 -23.89 -7.30
CA ASN A 58 21.27 -23.52 -8.24
C ASN A 58 20.74 -22.90 -9.54
N GLU A 59 19.58 -22.25 -9.50
CA GLU A 59 19.08 -21.46 -10.63
C GLU A 59 19.89 -20.17 -10.76
N ASN A 60 20.20 -19.79 -11.99
CA ASN A 60 21.01 -18.62 -12.29
C ASN A 60 20.43 -17.86 -13.48
N GLY A 61 20.64 -16.55 -13.50
CA GLY A 61 20.14 -15.67 -14.55
C GLY A 61 18.62 -15.51 -14.53
N VAL A 62 18.05 -15.11 -15.67
CA VAL A 62 16.61 -14.91 -15.81
C VAL A 62 15.91 -16.27 -15.90
N PRO A 63 14.88 -16.55 -15.06
CA PRO A 63 14.15 -17.82 -15.13
C PRO A 63 13.53 -18.05 -16.51
N LYS A 64 13.68 -19.27 -17.06
CA LYS A 64 13.03 -19.65 -18.33
C LYS A 64 11.50 -19.65 -18.22
N ILE A 65 10.98 -19.96 -17.04
CA ILE A 65 9.55 -19.92 -16.71
C ILE A 65 9.42 -18.96 -15.52
N PRO A 66 8.73 -17.81 -15.67
CA PRO A 66 8.60 -16.85 -14.59
C PRO A 66 7.62 -17.37 -13.53
N LEU A 67 7.99 -17.19 -12.26
CA LEU A 67 7.08 -17.36 -11.13
C LEU A 67 6.59 -15.99 -10.68
N THR A 68 5.28 -15.84 -10.50
CA THR A 68 4.65 -14.60 -10.03
C THR A 68 4.04 -14.84 -8.65
N ILE A 69 4.33 -13.95 -7.71
CA ILE A 69 3.70 -13.91 -6.40
C ILE A 69 2.85 -12.64 -6.32
N GLN A 70 1.65 -12.76 -5.78
CA GLN A 70 0.77 -11.63 -5.49
C GLN A 70 0.64 -11.47 -3.98
N VAL A 71 0.88 -10.26 -3.49
CA VAL A 71 0.59 -9.86 -2.12
C VAL A 71 -0.58 -8.90 -2.18
N GLU A 72 -1.69 -9.30 -1.58
CA GLU A 72 -2.93 -8.52 -1.60
C GLU A 72 -2.79 -7.30 -0.68
N GLY A 73 -3.16 -6.12 -1.18
CA GLY A 73 -3.28 -4.93 -0.36
C GLY A 73 -4.57 -4.97 0.48
N SER A 74 -4.63 -4.17 1.55
CA SER A 74 -5.82 -4.09 2.38
C SER A 74 -6.36 -2.67 2.46
N TRP A 75 -7.67 -2.53 2.35
CA TRP A 75 -8.33 -1.25 2.58
C TRP A 75 -8.28 -0.87 4.06
N GLN A 76 -7.97 0.39 4.31
CA GLN A 76 -7.86 0.98 5.63
C GLN A 76 -8.83 2.15 5.69
N ASP A 77 -9.88 2.02 6.50
CA ASP A 77 -10.84 3.09 6.72
C ASP A 77 -10.41 3.94 7.92
N ARG A 78 -10.03 5.19 7.67
CA ARG A 78 -9.45 6.09 8.68
C ARG A 78 -10.11 7.47 8.72
N GLY A 79 -11.29 7.62 8.11
CA GLY A 79 -12.15 8.79 8.25
C GLY A 79 -11.97 9.88 7.19
N SER A 80 -11.04 9.76 6.24
CA SER A 80 -11.00 10.66 5.07
C SER A 80 -11.96 10.25 3.96
N THR A 81 -12.64 9.12 4.12
CA THR A 81 -13.73 8.64 3.27
C THR A 81 -15.03 8.54 4.05
N PRO A 82 -16.20 8.65 3.39
CA PRO A 82 -17.48 8.39 4.04
C PRO A 82 -17.57 6.95 4.54
N ASN A 83 -18.18 6.75 5.70
CA ASN A 83 -18.47 5.41 6.23
C ASN A 83 -19.37 4.64 5.24
N LYS A 84 -19.10 3.35 5.05
CA LYS A 84 -20.03 2.45 4.36
C LYS A 84 -21.36 2.43 5.13
N LYS A 85 -22.47 2.70 4.41
CA LYS A 85 -23.84 2.48 4.91
C LYS A 85 -24.17 1.00 4.98
#